data_AF-A0A1M6C0U0-F1
#
_entry.id   AF-A0A1M6C0U0-F1
#
_cell.length_a   1.000
_cell.length_b   1.000
_cell.length_c   1.000
_cell.angle_alpha   90.00
_cell.angle_beta   90.00
_cell.angle_gamma   90.00
#
_symmetry.space_group_name_H-M   'P 1'
#
loop_
_entity.id
_entity.type
_entity.pdbx_description
1 polymer ?
#
loop_
_entity_poly.entity_id
_entity_poly.type
_entity_poly.pdbx_seq_one_letter_code
_entity_poly.pdbx_strand_id
1 'polypeptide(L)'
;MALSSANLNDHLYSTNLALSDLFNNHTFAHDPSGLVPLIDSWVPYLQNSTSSVTTTAAAALSQLKQYVQSGDRANASALLQTLGEQASKSAGNIHEAVGTHLHNGLGDQMRHLGQLLIMASGNLRGYVAK
;
A
#
# COMPACT_ATOMS: atom_id res chain seq x y z
N MET A 1 17.84 -10.07 9.36
CA MET A 1 17.70 -11.14 8.35
C MET A 1 17.60 -10.45 7.00
N ALA A 2 18.45 -10.78 6.04
CA ALA A 2 18.38 -10.15 4.72
C ALA A 2 17.05 -10.50 4.05
N LEU A 3 16.36 -9.48 3.52
CA LEU A 3 15.13 -9.64 2.74
C LEU A 3 15.45 -10.44 1.47
N SER A 4 15.16 -11.74 1.49
CA SER A 4 15.12 -12.54 0.26
C SER A 4 13.89 -12.14 -0.54
N SER A 5 14.02 -12.04 -1.86
CA SER A 5 12.95 -11.70 -2.79
C SER A 5 11.71 -12.60 -2.65
N ALA A 6 11.89 -13.86 -2.22
CA ALA A 6 10.81 -14.79 -1.93
C ALA A 6 9.92 -14.33 -0.75
N ASN A 7 10.53 -13.83 0.34
CA ASN A 7 9.78 -13.35 1.50
C ASN A 7 9.04 -12.04 1.20
N LEU A 8 9.60 -11.21 0.31
CA LEU A 8 8.94 -9.96 -0.09
C LEU A 8 7.67 -10.23 -0.90
N ASN A 9 7.74 -11.18 -1.84
CA ASN A 9 6.62 -11.55 -2.71
C ASN A 9 5.47 -12.22 -1.92
N ASP A 10 5.79 -13.05 -0.93
CA ASP A 10 4.77 -13.67 -0.06
C ASP A 10 4.08 -12.62 0.82
N HIS A 11 4.86 -11.66 1.34
CA HIS A 11 4.31 -10.60 2.18
C HIS A 11 3.44 -9.61 1.39
N LEU A 12 3.87 -9.24 0.18
CA LEU A 12 3.10 -8.44 -0.77
C LEU A 12 1.80 -9.14 -1.16
N TYR A 13 1.85 -10.46 -1.43
CA TYR A 13 0.67 -11.25 -1.73
C TYR A 13 -0.37 -11.21 -0.61
N SER A 14 0.05 -11.57 0.61
CA SER A 14 -0.79 -11.59 1.81
C SER A 14 -1.44 -10.23 2.07
N THR A 15 -0.73 -9.15 1.73
CA THR A 15 -1.24 -7.79 1.92
C THR A 15 -2.21 -7.36 0.85
N ASN A 16 -1.95 -7.71 -0.41
CA ASN A 16 -2.94 -7.49 -1.46
C ASN A 16 -4.24 -8.19 -1.15
N LEU A 17 -4.18 -9.41 -0.59
CA LEU A 17 -5.36 -10.13 -0.12
C LEU A 17 -6.06 -9.37 1.02
N ALA A 18 -5.34 -8.97 2.06
CA ALA A 18 -5.93 -8.29 3.21
C ALA A 18 -6.49 -6.90 2.87
N LEU A 19 -5.81 -6.14 2.00
CA LEU A 19 -6.29 -4.85 1.49
C LEU A 19 -7.48 -5.03 0.56
N SER A 20 -7.47 -6.06 -0.28
CA SER A 20 -8.61 -6.37 -1.15
C SER A 20 -9.83 -6.74 -0.31
N ASP A 21 -9.68 -7.57 0.72
CA ASP A 21 -10.77 -7.89 1.65
C ASP A 21 -11.29 -6.63 2.36
N LEU A 22 -10.37 -5.82 2.91
CA LEU A 22 -10.71 -4.58 3.59
C LEU A 22 -11.46 -3.60 2.68
N PHE A 23 -10.97 -3.36 1.45
CA PHE A 23 -11.54 -2.37 0.54
C PHE A 23 -12.80 -2.86 -0.17
N ASN A 24 -12.96 -4.17 -0.39
CA ASN A 24 -14.20 -4.76 -0.87
C ASN A 24 -15.26 -4.82 0.21
N ASN A 25 -14.87 -4.81 1.49
CA ASN A 25 -15.81 -4.64 2.57
C ASN A 25 -16.33 -3.19 2.56
N HIS A 26 -17.62 -3.01 2.26
CA HIS A 26 -18.28 -1.69 2.17
C HIS A 26 -18.18 -0.86 3.47
N THR A 27 -17.72 -1.47 4.57
CA THR A 27 -17.45 -0.80 5.84
C THR A 27 -16.22 0.11 5.79
N PHE A 28 -15.26 -0.09 4.89
CA PHE A 28 -14.01 0.67 4.88
C PHE A 28 -14.22 2.18 4.80
N ALA A 29 -15.16 2.62 3.97
CA ALA A 29 -15.45 4.04 3.83
C ALA A 29 -16.22 4.62 5.03
N HIS A 30 -16.88 3.77 5.82
CA HIS A 30 -17.49 4.13 7.10
C HIS A 30 -16.47 4.12 8.25
N ASP A 31 -15.58 3.13 8.27
CA ASP A 31 -14.57 2.90 9.28
C ASP A 31 -13.23 2.47 8.64
N PRO A 32 -12.33 3.42 8.37
CA PRO A 32 -11.01 3.11 7.81
C PRO A 32 -10.04 2.55 8.86
N SER A 33 -10.43 2.37 10.12
CA SER A 33 -9.52 1.90 11.18
C SER A 33 -8.91 0.52 10.91
N GLY A 34 -9.56 -0.31 10.08
CA GLY A 34 -9.01 -1.57 9.59
C GLY A 34 -7.68 -1.43 8.81
N LEU A 35 -7.34 -0.24 8.31
CA LEU A 35 -6.02 0.04 7.72
C LEU A 35 -4.89 0.06 8.76
N VAL A 36 -5.17 0.42 10.02
CA VAL A 36 -4.16 0.59 11.07
C VAL A 36 -3.34 -0.70 11.32
N PRO A 37 -3.95 -1.87 11.56
CA PRO A 37 -3.18 -3.11 11.76
C PRO A 37 -2.38 -3.52 10.51
N LEU A 38 -2.89 -3.23 9.31
CA LEU A 38 -2.14 -3.45 8.08
C LEU A 38 -0.92 -2.52 8.02
N ILE A 39 -1.08 -1.24 8.31
CA ILE A 39 0.03 -0.29 8.35
C ILE A 39 1.09 -0.69 9.40
N ASP A 40 0.66 -1.08 10.60
CA ASP A 40 1.56 -1.53 11.67
C ASP A 40 2.33 -2.80 11.30
N SER A 41 1.74 -3.67 10.49
CA SER A 41 2.45 -4.83 9.93
C SER A 41 3.47 -4.43 8.87
N TRP A 42 3.33 -3.29 8.19
CA TRP A 42 4.15 -2.92 7.02
C TRP A 42 5.30 -1.98 7.33
N VAL A 43 5.06 -0.99 8.20
CA VAL A 43 6.06 0.02 8.60
C VAL A 43 7.39 -0.61 9.02
N PRO A 44 7.45 -1.63 9.91
CA PRO A 44 8.72 -2.22 10.31
C PRO A 44 9.42 -2.97 9.16
N TYR A 45 8.69 -3.59 8.24
CA TYR A 45 9.29 -4.28 7.09
C TYR A 45 9.91 -3.29 6.10
N LEU A 46 9.24 -2.17 5.85
CA LEU A 46 9.73 -1.13 4.97
C LEU A 46 10.88 -0.33 5.59
N GLN A 47 10.86 -0.09 6.90
CA GLN A 47 11.98 0.56 7.62
C GLN A 47 13.24 -0.31 7.69
N ASN A 48 13.09 -1.63 7.70
CA ASN A 48 14.22 -2.56 7.68
C ASN A 48 14.82 -2.77 6.27
N SER A 49 14.27 -2.11 5.25
CA SER A 49 14.80 -2.15 3.89
C SER A 49 15.83 -1.04 3.67
N THR A 50 16.93 -1.34 3.00
CA THR A 50 18.03 -0.39 2.71
C THR A 50 17.72 0.59 1.57
N SER A 51 16.51 0.53 0.99
CA SER A 51 16.11 1.40 -0.13
C SER A 51 15.47 2.69 0.36
N SER A 52 15.94 3.85 -0.14
CA SER A 52 15.35 5.15 0.18
C SER A 52 13.85 5.23 -0.20
N VAL A 53 13.45 4.46 -1.21
CA VAL A 53 12.05 4.36 -1.67
C VAL A 53 11.18 3.68 -0.60
N THR A 54 11.67 2.62 0.03
CA THR A 54 10.92 1.89 1.06
C THR A 54 10.86 2.67 2.37
N THR A 55 11.92 3.42 2.71
CA THR A 55 11.89 4.31 3.88
C THR A 55 10.88 5.45 3.70
N THR A 56 10.81 6.03 2.50
CA THR A 56 9.81 7.07 2.16
C THR A 56 8.38 6.51 2.22
N ALA A 57 8.16 5.29 1.71
CA ALA A 57 6.88 4.61 1.81
C ALA A 57 6.47 4.33 3.27
N ALA A 58 7.41 3.94 4.14
CA ALA A 58 7.14 3.74 5.55
C ALA A 58 6.69 5.03 6.28
N ALA A 59 7.30 6.17 5.94
CA ALA A 59 6.91 7.47 6.47
C ALA A 59 5.49 7.85 6.01
N ALA A 60 5.19 7.66 4.72
CA ALA A 60 3.86 7.90 4.18
C ALA A 60 2.80 6.98 4.80
N LEU A 61 3.08 5.70 5.03
CA LEU A 61 2.15 4.81 5.75
C LEU A 61 1.93 5.26 7.21
N SER A 62 2.98 5.75 7.89
CA SER A 62 2.85 6.29 9.24
C SER A 62 1.95 7.53 9.28
N GLN A 63 2.08 8.43 8.29
CA GLN A 63 1.17 9.58 8.13
C GLN A 63 -0.26 9.13 7.81
N LEU A 64 -0.44 8.10 6.98
CA LEU A 64 -1.76 7.55 6.68
C LEU A 64 -2.45 7.04 7.94
N LYS A 65 -1.71 6.32 8.80
CA LYS A 65 -2.22 5.88 10.11
C LYS A 65 -2.68 7.06 10.95
N GLN A 66 -1.92 8.15 11.01
CA GLN A 66 -2.32 9.35 11.74
C GLN A 66 -3.60 9.97 11.19
N TYR A 67 -3.76 10.07 9.87
CA TYR A 67 -4.98 10.59 9.25
C TYR A 67 -6.20 9.71 9.51
N VAL A 68 -6.03 8.39 9.40
CA VAL A 68 -7.09 7.41 9.73
C VAL A 68 -7.50 7.52 11.21
N GLN A 69 -6.53 7.59 12.13
CA GLN A 69 -6.79 7.70 13.56
C GLN A 69 -7.42 9.05 13.96
N SER A 70 -7.07 10.12 13.26
CA SER A 70 -7.63 11.46 13.49
C SER A 70 -9.00 11.65 12.83
N GLY A 71 -9.45 10.68 12.01
CA GLY A 71 -10.69 10.78 11.23
C GLY A 71 -10.57 11.71 10.00
N ASP A 72 -9.36 12.12 9.62
CA ASP A 72 -9.10 13.01 8.49
C ASP A 72 -9.13 12.24 7.17
N ARG A 73 -10.35 11.95 6.73
CA ARG A 73 -10.63 11.14 5.53
C ARG A 73 -10.13 11.81 4.24
N ALA A 74 -10.11 13.14 4.19
CA ALA A 74 -9.66 13.90 3.03
C ALA A 74 -8.16 13.69 2.81
N ASN A 75 -7.35 13.93 3.84
CA ASN A 75 -5.91 13.73 3.78
C ASN A 75 -5.53 12.25 3.65
N ALA A 76 -6.27 11.34 4.31
CA ALA A 76 -6.10 9.90 4.13
C ALA A 76 -6.34 9.48 2.66
N SER A 77 -7.40 10.00 2.02
CA SER A 77 -7.69 9.69 0.61
C SER A 77 -6.60 10.21 -0.34
N ALA A 78 -6.13 11.45 -0.15
CA ALA A 78 -5.07 12.03 -0.97
C ALA A 78 -3.75 11.25 -0.85
N LEU A 79 -3.42 10.80 0.37
CA LEU A 79 -2.22 10.04 0.62
C LEU A 79 -2.30 8.61 0.06
N LEU A 80 -3.46 7.94 0.19
CA LEU A 80 -3.71 6.65 -0.45
C LEU A 80 -3.57 6.73 -1.98
N GLN A 81 -4.10 7.79 -2.60
CA GLN A 81 -3.96 8.01 -4.04
C GLN A 81 -2.47 8.14 -4.42
N THR A 82 -1.73 8.99 -3.70
CA THR A 82 -0.30 9.22 -3.95
C THR A 82 0.51 7.92 -3.80
N LEU A 83 0.24 7.14 -2.74
CA LEU A 83 0.88 5.85 -2.50
C LEU A 83 0.57 4.85 -3.63
N GLY A 84 -0.68 4.81 -4.10
CA GLY A 84 -1.09 3.91 -5.20
C GLY A 84 -0.44 4.27 -6.54
N GLU A 85 -0.28 5.56 -6.83
CA GLU A 85 0.44 6.04 -8.00
C GLU A 85 1.94 5.73 -7.92
N GLN A 86 2.56 5.91 -6.76
CA GLN A 86 3.97 5.55 -6.53
C GLN A 86 4.19 4.04 -6.66
N ALA A 87 3.33 3.22 -6.05
CA ALA A 87 3.40 1.76 -6.16
C ALA A 87 3.26 1.28 -7.63
N SER A 88 2.33 1.88 -8.39
CA SER A 88 2.15 1.58 -9.81
C SER A 88 3.36 1.99 -10.66
N LYS A 89 3.97 3.15 -10.38
CA LYS A 89 5.19 3.61 -11.06
C LYS A 89 6.39 2.72 -10.72
N SER A 90 6.56 2.36 -9.44
CA SER A 90 7.61 1.44 -9.01
C SER A 90 7.43 0.04 -9.61
N ALA A 91 6.20 -0.45 -9.76
CA ALA A 91 5.93 -1.68 -10.49
C ALA A 91 6.41 -1.63 -11.94
N GLY A 92 6.18 -0.49 -12.62
CA GLY A 92 6.68 -0.23 -13.97
C GLY A 92 8.22 -0.24 -14.05
N ASN A 93 8.90 0.37 -13.08
CA ASN A 93 10.36 0.42 -13.05
C ASN A 93 11.01 -0.93 -12.65
N ILE A 94 10.34 -1.75 -11.84
CA ILE A 94 10.79 -3.11 -11.50
C ILE A 94 10.79 -4.01 -12.74
N HIS A 95 9.88 -3.77 -13.69
CA HIS A 95 9.87 -4.44 -14.99
C HIS A 95 11.14 -4.17 -15.80
N GLU A 96 11.75 -2.99 -15.64
CA GLU A 96 12.98 -2.61 -16.33
C GLU A 96 14.26 -3.08 -15.62
N ALA A 97 14.26 -3.12 -14.27
CA ALA A 97 15.48 -3.26 -13.48
C ALA A 97 15.86 -4.70 -13.09
N VAL A 98 14.90 -5.64 -13.05
CA VAL A 98 15.13 -6.97 -12.47
C VAL A 98 14.93 -8.04 -13.53
N GLY A 99 16.04 -8.63 -13.98
CA GLY A 99 16.06 -9.61 -15.07
C GLY A 99 15.07 -10.76 -14.93
N THR A 100 14.80 -11.39 -16.07
CA THR A 100 13.70 -12.30 -16.47
C THR A 100 13.27 -13.43 -15.53
N HIS A 101 13.96 -13.66 -14.41
CA HIS A 101 13.67 -14.72 -13.45
C HIS A 101 12.94 -14.26 -12.17
N LEU A 102 12.92 -12.96 -11.83
CA LEU A 102 12.07 -12.41 -10.76
C LEU A 102 10.73 -11.84 -11.29
N HIS A 103 10.47 -12.05 -12.59
CA HIS A 103 9.71 -11.16 -13.47
C HIS A 103 8.18 -11.13 -13.24
N ASN A 104 7.56 -12.23 -12.80
CA ASN A 104 6.08 -12.33 -12.91
C ASN A 104 5.29 -12.01 -11.64
N GLY A 105 5.86 -12.17 -10.44
CA GLY A 105 5.10 -12.02 -9.19
C GLY A 105 5.11 -10.60 -8.65
N LEU A 106 6.30 -10.02 -8.53
CA LEU A 106 6.51 -8.86 -7.67
C LEU A 106 6.03 -7.56 -8.31
N GLY A 107 6.26 -7.39 -9.62
CA GLY A 107 5.73 -6.25 -10.38
C GLY A 107 4.21 -6.28 -10.49
N ASP A 108 3.61 -7.46 -10.72
CA ASP A 108 2.15 -7.62 -10.80
C ASP A 108 1.49 -7.34 -9.46
N GLN A 109 2.06 -7.85 -8.36
CA GLN A 109 1.58 -7.56 -7.01
C GLN A 109 1.71 -6.09 -6.64
N MET A 110 2.80 -5.42 -7.00
CA MET A 110 2.96 -3.98 -6.77
C MET A 110 1.94 -3.16 -7.58
N ARG A 111 1.65 -3.59 -8.81
CA ARG A 111 0.63 -2.95 -9.65
C ARG A 111 -0.78 -3.15 -9.07
N HIS A 112 -1.09 -4.35 -8.62
CA HIS A 112 -2.35 -4.66 -7.97
C HIS A 112 -2.51 -3.88 -6.65
N LEU A 113 -1.45 -3.80 -5.84
CA LEU A 113 -1.41 -2.95 -4.65
C LEU A 113 -1.74 -1.49 -5.00
N GLY A 114 -1.10 -0.97 -6.05
CA GLY A 114 -1.34 0.39 -6.53
C GLY A 114 -2.80 0.65 -6.89
N GLN A 115 -3.42 -0.30 -7.61
CA GLN A 115 -4.84 -0.22 -7.96
C GLN A 115 -5.76 -0.27 -6.74
N LEU A 116 -5.48 -1.15 -5.78
CA LEU A 116 -6.24 -1.25 -4.52
C LEU A 116 -6.22 0.07 -3.75
N LEU A 117 -5.05 0.69 -3.62
CA LEU A 117 -4.89 1.97 -2.93
C LEU A 117 -5.61 3.12 -3.64
N ILE A 118 -5.56 3.16 -4.99
CA ILE A 118 -6.30 4.14 -5.77
C ILE A 118 -7.82 3.94 -5.60
N MET A 119 -8.33 2.71 -5.63
CA MET A 119 -9.76 2.43 -5.38
C MET A 119 -10.17 2.87 -3.96
N ALA A 120 -9.37 2.54 -2.94
CA ALA A 120 -9.62 2.96 -1.56
C ALA A 120 -9.67 4.48 -1.41
N SER A 121 -8.76 5.21 -2.07
CA SER A 121 -8.81 6.67 -2.10
C SER A 121 -10.10 7.22 -2.70
N GLY A 122 -10.58 6.62 -3.79
CA GLY A 122 -11.84 6.98 -4.43
C GLY A 122 -13.03 6.76 -3.50
N ASN A 123 -13.06 5.61 -2.81
CA ASN A 123 -14.11 5.27 -1.86
C ASN A 123 -14.16 6.24 -0.68
N LEU A 124 -13.00 6.59 -0.09
CA LEU A 124 -12.94 7.58 1.00
C LEU A 124 -13.35 8.98 0.53
N ARG A 125 -12.90 9.40 -0.65
CA ARG A 125 -13.24 10.73 -1.21
C ARG A 125 -14.74 10.85 -1.49
N GLY A 126 -15.38 9.78 -1.96
CA GLY A 126 -16.84 9.72 -2.16
C GLY A 126 -17.65 9.93 -0.87
N TYR A 127 -17.07 9.65 0.29
CA TYR A 127 -17.68 9.88 1.60
C TYR A 127 -17.40 11.26 2.20
N VAL A 128 -16.34 11.93 1.76
CA VAL A 128 -16.04 13.33 2.15
C VAL A 128 -16.91 14.32 1.38
N ALA A 129 -17.32 13.97 0.16
CA ALA A 129 -18.11 14.83 -0.73
C ALA A 129 -19.64 14.77 -0.49
N LYS A 130 -20.08 14.19 0.63
CA LYS A 130 -21.49 13.96 0.97
C LYS A 130 -21.86 14.70 2.25
#